data_AF-A0AAD6C6H8-F1
#
_entry.id   AF-A0AAD6C6H8-F1
#
_cell.length_a   1.000
_cell.length_b   1.000
_cell.length_c   1.000
_cell.angle_alpha   90.00
_cell.angle_beta   90.00
_cell.angle_gamma   90.00
#
_symmetry.space_group_name_H-M   'P 1'
#
loop_
_entity.id
_entity.type
_entity.pdbx_description
1 polymer ?
#
loop_
_entity_poly.entity_id
_entity_poly.type
_entity_poly.pdbx_seq_one_letter_code
_entity_poly.pdbx_strand_id
1 'polypeptide(L)'
;MAPYGRILNHTEAGQGEPGTFGFPGPRTEQFALGSLYYLINDGFEVYGDRCLTEDPYDHSPKVVRLLQNMEFPKLASDPLVDDVIDKCWHNGYTTVSDLAAHTKKILHESPDRAPQSTGSMGTEQAIGDSSDELEGNLMGDDFPSKRNLYQDLEQRGLLQFLSSGEREEIGFTLAW
;
A
#
# COMPACT_ATOMS: atom_id res chain seq x y z
N MET A 1 8.09 8.30 14.08
CA MET A 1 7.98 8.79 12.68
C MET A 1 6.52 8.63 12.28
N ALA A 2 5.93 9.55 11.52
CA ALA A 2 4.60 9.31 10.96
C ALA A 2 4.71 8.22 9.87
N PRO A 3 3.86 7.18 9.87
CA PRO A 3 4.00 6.00 9.00
C PRO A 3 3.77 6.30 7.50
N TYR A 4 3.24 7.48 7.20
CA TYR A 4 2.86 7.90 5.85
C TYR A 4 3.81 8.96 5.26
N GLY A 5 5.02 9.11 5.81
CA GLY A 5 6.01 10.06 5.31
C GLY A 5 7.42 9.50 5.34
N ARG A 6 8.27 9.93 4.39
CA ARG A 6 9.70 9.64 4.41
C ARG A 6 10.56 10.88 4.23
N ILE A 7 11.71 10.83 4.89
CA ILE A 7 12.76 11.83 4.75
C ILE A 7 13.35 11.76 3.33
N LEU A 8 13.78 12.91 2.83
CA LEU A 8 14.42 13.08 1.54
C LEU A 8 15.83 12.48 1.55
N ASN A 9 16.16 11.74 0.50
CA ASN A 9 17.52 11.26 0.28
C ASN A 9 18.38 12.32 -0.41
N HIS A 10 19.61 11.95 -0.77
CA HIS A 10 20.55 12.84 -1.44
C HIS A 10 20.41 12.83 -2.97
N THR A 11 19.60 11.94 -3.54
CA THR A 11 19.45 11.75 -5.00
C THR A 11 18.23 12.47 -5.58
N GLU A 12 17.24 12.81 -4.75
CA GLU A 12 16.02 13.53 -5.12
C GLU A 12 16.23 15.06 -5.16
N ALA A 13 17.09 15.53 -6.08
CA ALA A 13 17.39 16.96 -6.22
C ALA A 13 16.13 17.79 -6.55
N GLY A 14 16.06 19.01 -5.99
CA GLY A 14 14.96 19.95 -6.23
C GLY A 14 13.71 19.74 -5.36
N GLN A 15 13.69 18.70 -4.51
CA GLN A 15 12.59 18.42 -3.59
C GLN A 15 12.82 18.98 -2.17
N GLY A 16 13.87 19.77 -1.97
CA GLY A 16 14.24 20.36 -0.68
C GLY A 16 15.60 19.88 -0.19
N GLU A 17 15.87 20.11 1.10
CA GLU A 17 17.14 19.70 1.73
C GLU A 17 17.12 18.22 2.13
N PRO A 18 18.14 17.42 1.77
CA PRO A 18 18.28 16.04 2.24
C PRO A 18 18.26 15.94 3.77
N GLY A 19 17.64 14.90 4.32
CA GLY A 19 17.48 14.77 5.78
C GLY A 19 16.25 15.49 6.35
N THR A 20 15.52 16.26 5.54
CA THR A 20 14.20 16.82 5.87
C THR A 20 13.08 16.06 5.16
N PHE A 21 11.81 16.41 5.38
CA PHE A 21 10.70 15.85 4.59
C PHE A 21 10.61 16.39 3.15
N GLY A 22 11.41 17.41 2.81
CA GLY A 22 11.33 18.13 1.55
C GLY A 22 10.13 19.08 1.48
N PHE A 23 9.83 19.56 0.27
CA PHE A 23 8.67 20.39 0.01
C PHE A 23 7.39 19.54 -0.02
N PRO A 24 6.28 20.01 0.59
CA PRO A 24 4.98 19.36 0.42
C PRO A 24 4.57 19.42 -1.06
N GLY A 25 4.10 18.30 -1.60
CA GLY A 25 3.63 18.19 -2.98
C GLY A 25 3.49 16.75 -3.45
N PRO A 26 3.45 16.50 -4.78
CA PRO A 26 3.21 15.17 -5.34
C PRO A 26 4.11 14.08 -4.76
N ARG A 27 5.40 14.40 -4.52
CA ARG A 27 6.36 13.48 -3.89
C ARG A 27 5.94 13.01 -2.50
N THR A 28 5.53 13.92 -1.63
CA THR A 28 5.11 13.58 -0.27
C THR A 28 3.73 12.93 -0.26
N GLU A 29 2.82 13.39 -1.12
CA GLU A 29 1.44 12.91 -1.20
C GLU A 29 1.35 11.49 -1.76
N GLN A 30 2.05 11.20 -2.87
CA GLN A 30 2.06 9.86 -3.45
C GLN A 30 2.71 8.84 -2.51
N PHE A 31 3.73 9.24 -1.75
CA PHE A 31 4.32 8.36 -0.73
C PHE A 31 3.29 7.98 0.34
N ALA A 32 2.55 8.97 0.86
CA ALA A 32 1.49 8.74 1.82
C ALA A 32 0.40 7.82 1.26
N LEU A 33 -0.04 8.05 0.02
CA LEU A 33 -1.04 7.22 -0.66
C LEU A 33 -0.53 5.79 -0.91
N GLY A 34 0.72 5.61 -1.34
CA GLY A 34 1.34 4.28 -1.50
C GLY A 34 1.37 3.50 -0.19
N SER A 35 1.73 4.15 0.91
CA SER A 35 1.71 3.53 2.23
C SER A 35 0.29 3.20 2.72
N LEU A 36 -0.72 4.00 2.33
CA LEU A 36 -2.12 3.68 2.63
C LEU A 36 -2.62 2.48 1.81
N TYR A 37 -2.28 2.42 0.51
CA TYR A 37 -2.55 1.25 -0.33
C TYR A 37 -1.92 -0.01 0.28
N TYR A 38 -0.67 0.08 0.72
CA TYR A 38 0.02 -1.02 1.41
C TYR A 38 -0.71 -1.45 2.68
N LEU A 39 -1.05 -0.51 3.57
CA LEU A 39 -1.77 -0.81 4.80
C LEU A 39 -3.11 -1.51 4.53
N ILE A 40 -3.88 -1.00 3.56
CA ILE A 40 -5.16 -1.57 3.15
C ILE A 40 -5.00 -3.00 2.61
N ASN A 41 -3.94 -3.23 1.84
CA ASN A 41 -3.72 -4.46 1.10
C ASN A 41 -3.06 -5.55 1.96
N ASP A 42 -2.13 -5.17 2.83
CA ASP A 42 -1.32 -6.11 3.61
C ASP A 42 -1.77 -6.18 5.08
N GLY A 43 -2.53 -5.17 5.56
CA GLY A 43 -3.12 -5.15 6.90
C GLY A 43 -2.20 -4.61 8.01
N PHE A 44 -1.02 -4.11 7.65
CA PHE A 44 -0.04 -3.55 8.58
C PHE A 44 0.76 -2.41 7.92
N GLU A 45 1.34 -1.52 8.74
CA GLU A 45 2.16 -0.40 8.26
C GLU A 45 3.47 -0.89 7.63
N VAL A 46 4.17 -0.05 6.86
CA VAL A 46 5.43 -0.45 6.20
C VAL A 46 6.44 -0.96 7.23
N TYR A 47 6.82 -2.24 7.11
CA TYR A 47 7.65 -3.01 8.05
C TYR A 47 7.03 -3.33 9.42
N GLY A 48 5.74 -3.08 9.63
CA GLY A 48 5.04 -3.38 10.88
C GLY A 48 4.84 -4.88 11.16
N ASP A 49 5.06 -5.75 10.17
CA ASP A 49 4.94 -7.21 10.27
C ASP A 49 6.20 -7.90 10.79
N ARG A 50 7.34 -7.20 10.86
CA ARG A 50 8.64 -7.84 11.07
C ARG A 50 9.54 -7.08 12.02
N CYS A 51 10.40 -7.82 12.71
CA CYS A 51 11.46 -7.22 13.50
C CYS A 51 12.68 -6.93 12.61
N LEU A 52 13.06 -5.67 12.46
CA LEU A 52 14.23 -5.25 11.67
C LEU A 52 15.54 -5.26 12.46
N THR A 53 15.45 -5.29 13.79
CA THR A 53 16.55 -5.18 14.75
C THR A 53 16.23 -6.03 15.99
N GLU A 54 17.24 -6.52 16.70
CA GLU A 54 17.02 -7.24 17.97
C GLU A 54 16.52 -6.29 19.08
N ASP A 55 17.05 -5.07 19.10
CA ASP A 55 16.59 -4.02 20.01
C ASP A 55 15.29 -3.38 19.48
N PRO A 56 14.16 -3.44 20.22
CA PRO A 56 12.91 -2.82 19.81
C PRO A 56 12.98 -1.29 19.70
N TYR A 57 13.89 -0.61 20.41
CA TYR A 57 14.07 0.84 20.31
C TYR A 57 14.74 1.27 19.00
N ASP A 58 15.49 0.36 18.37
CA ASP A 58 16.18 0.60 17.09
C ASP A 58 15.33 0.29 15.86
N HIS A 59 14.15 -0.32 16.04
CA HIS A 59 13.25 -0.64 14.93
C HIS A 59 12.84 0.64 14.17
N SER A 60 12.36 1.65 14.90
CA SER A 60 11.91 2.91 14.30
C SER A 60 13.02 3.64 13.53
N PRO A 61 14.22 3.90 14.11
CA PRO A 61 15.36 4.44 13.36
C PRO A 61 15.73 3.63 12.11
N LYS A 62 15.66 2.29 12.19
CA LYS A 62 15.95 1.41 11.06
C LYS A 62 14.93 1.56 9.94
N VAL A 63 13.63 1.62 10.25
CA VAL A 63 12.57 1.93 9.27
C VAL A 63 12.85 3.26 8.59
N VAL A 64 13.11 4.32 9.36
CA VAL A 64 13.41 5.65 8.81
C VAL A 64 14.55 5.60 7.81
N ARG A 65 15.63 4.87 8.14
CA ARG A 65 16.80 4.73 7.26
C ARG A 65 16.46 3.99 5.97
N LEU A 66 15.71 2.89 6.05
CA LEU A 66 15.28 2.12 4.88
C LEU A 66 14.42 2.97 3.95
N LEU A 67 13.39 3.63 4.51
CA LEU A 67 12.51 4.51 3.74
C LEU A 67 13.28 5.68 3.11
N GLN A 68 14.18 6.32 3.84
CA GLN A 68 15.02 7.39 3.29
C GLN A 68 15.84 6.85 2.11
N ASN A 69 16.44 5.66 2.23
CA ASN A 69 17.21 5.04 1.16
C ASN A 69 16.37 4.48 0.01
N MET A 70 15.04 4.60 0.07
CA MET A 70 14.12 3.98 -0.90
C MET A 70 14.27 2.45 -0.95
N GLU A 71 14.60 1.85 0.20
CA GLU A 71 14.58 0.41 0.41
C GLU A 71 13.21 0.04 0.99
N PHE A 72 12.40 -0.67 0.21
CA PHE A 72 11.01 -1.00 0.55
C PHE A 72 10.80 -2.51 0.74
N PRO A 73 9.76 -2.94 1.48
CA PRO A 73 9.42 -4.35 1.59
C PRO A 73 9.04 -4.93 0.22
N LYS A 74 9.25 -6.23 0.04
CA LYS A 74 8.78 -6.94 -1.15
C LYS A 74 7.26 -6.98 -1.16
N LEU A 75 6.67 -6.58 -2.28
CA LEU A 75 5.25 -6.69 -2.54
C LEU A 75 4.97 -8.08 -3.12
N ALA A 76 3.94 -8.75 -2.62
CA ALA A 76 3.59 -10.13 -3.00
C ALA A 76 2.08 -10.38 -2.98
N SER A 77 1.29 -9.30 -3.05
CA SER A 77 -0.14 -9.36 -2.79
C SER A 77 -0.93 -9.39 -4.10
N ASP A 78 -1.11 -8.24 -4.76
CA ASP A 78 -1.84 -8.13 -6.03
C ASP A 78 -0.94 -7.40 -7.04
N PRO A 79 -0.57 -7.99 -8.19
CA PRO A 79 0.37 -7.37 -9.11
C PRO A 79 -0.01 -5.97 -9.62
N LEU A 80 -1.31 -5.65 -9.72
CA LEU A 80 -1.77 -4.33 -10.17
C LEU A 80 -1.66 -3.30 -9.05
N VAL A 81 -2.03 -3.68 -7.82
CA VAL A 81 -1.87 -2.82 -6.64
C VAL A 81 -0.39 -2.65 -6.29
N ASP A 82 0.40 -3.72 -6.40
CA ASP A 82 1.81 -3.74 -6.11
C ASP A 82 2.57 -2.76 -7.05
N ASP A 83 2.21 -2.71 -8.34
CA ASP A 83 2.76 -1.71 -9.28
C ASP A 83 2.39 -0.26 -8.89
N VAL A 84 1.17 -0.04 -8.36
CA VAL A 84 0.76 1.29 -7.86
C VAL A 84 1.58 1.68 -6.63
N ILE A 85 1.72 0.79 -5.65
CA ILE A 85 2.48 1.02 -4.43
C ILE A 85 3.96 1.30 -4.76
N ASP A 86 4.56 0.49 -5.63
CA ASP A 86 5.96 0.64 -6.04
C ASP A 86 6.21 2.01 -6.69
N LYS A 87 5.36 2.40 -7.65
CA LYS A 87 5.47 3.72 -8.29
C LYS A 87 5.28 4.86 -7.29
N CYS A 88 4.31 4.76 -6.38
CA CYS A 88 4.11 5.76 -5.33
C CYS A 88 5.38 5.92 -4.47
N TRP A 89 5.97 4.83 -4.00
CA TRP A 89 7.16 4.89 -3.16
C TRP A 89 8.42 5.38 -3.90
N HIS A 90 8.50 5.12 -5.21
CA HIS A 90 9.64 5.51 -6.06
C HIS A 90 9.48 6.81 -6.83
N ASN A 91 8.45 7.60 -6.52
CA ASN A 91 8.12 8.83 -7.22
C ASN A 91 7.82 8.68 -8.72
N GLY A 92 7.15 7.60 -9.10
CA GLY A 92 6.79 7.28 -10.48
C GLY A 92 5.71 8.16 -11.08
N TYR A 93 4.99 8.96 -10.29
CA TYR A 93 3.98 9.89 -10.79
C TYR A 93 4.46 11.34 -10.69
N THR A 94 4.17 12.13 -11.72
CA THR A 94 4.50 13.57 -11.74
C THR A 94 3.50 14.34 -10.89
N THR A 95 2.23 13.93 -10.94
CA THR A 95 1.13 14.52 -10.18
C THR A 95 0.28 13.44 -9.53
N VAL A 96 -0.48 13.81 -8.49
CA VAL A 96 -1.48 12.91 -7.89
C VAL A 96 -2.62 12.57 -8.86
N SER A 97 -2.88 13.44 -9.85
CA SER A 97 -3.84 13.16 -10.93
C SER A 97 -3.38 11.99 -11.82
N ASP A 98 -2.07 11.86 -12.09
CA ASP A 98 -1.53 10.73 -12.83
C ASP A 98 -1.74 9.41 -12.09
N LEU A 99 -1.51 9.41 -10.76
CA LEU A 99 -1.82 8.29 -9.88
C LEU A 99 -3.32 7.93 -9.94
N ALA A 100 -4.20 8.92 -9.80
CA ALA A 100 -5.64 8.69 -9.83
C ALA A 100 -6.12 8.11 -11.17
N ALA A 101 -5.59 8.62 -12.29
CA ALA A 101 -5.88 8.09 -13.62
C ALA A 101 -5.41 6.64 -13.78
N HIS A 102 -4.24 6.31 -13.25
CA HIS A 102 -3.70 4.95 -13.29
C HIS A 102 -4.54 3.97 -12.45
N THR A 103 -4.90 4.33 -11.22
CA THR A 103 -5.75 3.48 -10.37
C THR A 103 -7.15 3.30 -10.97
N LYS A 104 -7.74 4.34 -11.58
CA LYS A 104 -9.02 4.25 -12.27
C LYS A 104 -8.98 3.24 -13.42
N LYS A 105 -7.87 3.19 -14.16
CA LYS A 105 -7.67 2.21 -15.23
C LYS A 105 -7.69 0.77 -14.69
N ILE A 106 -7.00 0.52 -13.58
CA ILE A 106 -6.98 -0.80 -12.92
C ILE A 106 -8.39 -1.27 -12.50
N LEU A 107 -9.22 -0.35 -11.99
CA LEU A 107 -10.61 -0.67 -11.60
C LEU A 107 -11.48 -1.07 -12.79
N HIS A 108 -11.34 -0.38 -13.93
CA HIS A 108 -12.14 -0.64 -15.13
C HIS A 108 -11.61 -1.77 -16.02
N GLU A 109 -10.32 -2.11 -15.93
CA GLU A 109 -9.71 -3.24 -16.65
C GLU A 109 -9.90 -4.59 -15.92
N SER A 110 -10.62 -4.59 -14.79
CA SER A 110 -10.96 -5.80 -14.04
C SER A 110 -12.36 -6.41 -14.29
N PRO A 111 -12.83 -6.61 -15.54
CA PRO A 111 -13.85 -7.60 -15.85
C PRO A 111 -13.22 -8.78 -16.63
N ASP A 112 -13.58 -10.01 -16.25
CA ASP A 112 -13.25 -11.26 -16.96
C ASP A 112 -11.85 -11.88 -16.77
N ARG A 113 -11.64 -12.48 -15.60
CA ARG A 113 -11.01 -13.80 -15.56
C ARG A 113 -11.86 -14.76 -14.73
N ALA A 114 -12.90 -15.30 -15.35
CA ALA A 114 -13.65 -16.43 -14.83
C ALA A 114 -12.75 -17.68 -14.73
N PRO A 115 -13.02 -18.61 -13.79
CA PRO A 115 -12.14 -19.73 -13.49
C PRO A 115 -12.21 -20.79 -14.60
N GLN A 116 -11.07 -21.18 -15.17
CA GLN A 116 -11.01 -22.44 -15.89
C GLN A 116 -10.98 -23.58 -14.87
N SER A 117 -12.16 -24.09 -14.55
CA SER A 117 -12.32 -25.47 -14.11
C SER A 117 -11.96 -26.38 -15.30
N THR A 118 -10.87 -27.12 -15.18
CA THR A 118 -10.72 -28.39 -15.89
C THR A 118 -10.53 -29.47 -14.82
N GLY A 119 -11.63 -30.10 -14.44
CA GLY A 119 -11.58 -31.37 -13.72
C GLY A 119 -11.38 -32.51 -14.73
N SER A 120 -10.49 -33.47 -14.41
CA SER A 120 -10.85 -34.89 -14.29
C SER A 120 -9.65 -35.78 -13.92
N MET A 121 -9.69 -36.28 -12.67
CA MET A 121 -9.43 -37.64 -12.13
C MET A 121 -8.14 -38.47 -12.38
N GLY A 122 -7.64 -38.99 -11.24
CA GLY A 122 -6.99 -40.30 -11.00
C GLY A 122 -5.49 -40.21 -10.64
N THR A 123 -4.92 -40.76 -9.56
CA THR A 123 -5.30 -41.79 -8.57
C THR A 123 -4.36 -41.72 -7.33
N GLU A 124 -4.81 -42.34 -6.24
CA GLU A 124 -4.31 -42.43 -4.85
C GLU A 124 -2.81 -42.74 -4.62
N GLN A 125 -2.22 -42.22 -3.52
CA GLN A 125 -1.69 -43.05 -2.41
C GLN A 125 -1.33 -42.23 -1.15
N ALA A 126 -1.71 -42.77 0.00
CA ALA A 126 -1.56 -42.23 1.36
C ALA A 126 -0.17 -42.50 1.99
N ILE A 127 0.17 -41.79 3.10
CA ILE A 127 0.56 -42.32 4.43
C ILE A 127 1.08 -41.18 5.37
N GLY A 128 0.43 -41.02 6.54
CA GLY A 128 0.90 -40.62 7.90
C GLY A 128 1.60 -39.26 8.12
N ASP A 129 1.54 -38.59 9.28
CA ASP A 129 0.98 -38.85 10.60
C ASP A 129 1.14 -37.56 11.47
N SER A 130 0.23 -37.34 12.44
CA SER A 130 0.26 -36.54 13.72
C SER A 130 1.10 -35.24 13.83
N SER A 131 0.77 -34.17 14.56
CA SER A 131 -0.37 -33.63 15.34
C SER A 131 0.17 -32.31 15.94
N ASP A 132 -0.63 -31.25 15.99
CA ASP A 132 -0.93 -30.46 17.20
C ASP A 132 -1.51 -29.10 16.82
N GLU A 133 -2.80 -28.99 17.12
CA GLU A 133 -3.59 -27.78 17.10
C GLU A 133 -3.22 -26.92 18.32
N LEU A 134 -2.89 -25.65 18.08
CA LEU A 134 -3.33 -24.60 19.00
C LEU A 134 -3.84 -23.42 18.18
N GLU A 135 -5.16 -23.45 18.08
CA GLU A 135 -6.05 -22.42 17.59
C GLU A 135 -5.90 -21.11 18.40
N GLY A 136 -5.58 -20.05 17.67
CA GLY A 136 -5.63 -18.65 18.15
C GLY A 136 -6.47 -17.83 17.20
N ASN A 137 -7.74 -18.22 17.07
CA ASN A 137 -8.74 -17.61 16.21
C ASN A 137 -9.16 -16.25 16.80
N LEU A 138 -8.52 -15.16 16.38
CA LEU A 138 -8.98 -13.79 16.62
C LEU A 138 -8.69 -12.95 15.37
N MET A 139 -9.43 -13.19 14.28
CA MET A 139 -9.84 -12.21 13.26
C MET A 139 -10.89 -12.88 12.34
N GLY A 140 -11.93 -13.44 12.95
CA GLY A 140 -13.18 -13.69 12.27
C GLY A 140 -14.07 -12.49 12.53
N ASP A 141 -14.21 -11.62 11.52
CA ASP A 141 -15.46 -10.95 11.14
C ASP A 141 -15.17 -9.94 10.00
N ASP A 142 -15.70 -10.25 8.80
CA ASP A 142 -15.92 -9.38 7.64
C ASP A 142 -14.86 -8.32 7.29
N PHE A 143 -13.64 -8.72 6.94
CA PHE A 143 -12.83 -7.85 6.07
C PHE A 143 -13.47 -7.84 4.68
N PRO A 144 -14.00 -6.70 4.18
CA PRO A 144 -14.44 -6.62 2.80
C PRO A 144 -13.28 -7.05 1.91
N SER A 145 -13.53 -7.97 0.97
CA SER A 145 -12.53 -8.35 -0.03
C SER A 145 -11.87 -7.08 -0.57
N LYS A 146 -10.55 -7.09 -0.77
CA LYS A 146 -9.77 -5.91 -1.22
C LYS A 146 -10.46 -5.14 -2.34
N ARG A 147 -11.09 -5.87 -3.28
CA ARG A 147 -11.92 -5.31 -4.36
C ARG A 147 -13.09 -4.45 -3.87
N ASN A 148 -13.83 -4.90 -2.87
CA ASN A 148 -14.97 -4.16 -2.30
C ASN A 148 -14.50 -2.86 -1.64
N LEU A 149 -13.33 -2.86 -0.99
CA LEU A 149 -12.77 -1.64 -0.41
C LEU A 149 -12.32 -0.65 -1.48
N TYR A 150 -11.66 -1.11 -2.56
CA TYR A 150 -11.32 -0.23 -3.67
C TYR A 150 -12.56 0.35 -4.37
N GLN A 151 -13.61 -0.47 -4.54
CA GLN A 151 -14.89 -0.01 -5.07
C GLN A 151 -15.59 0.98 -4.14
N ASP A 152 -15.56 0.76 -2.82
CA ASP A 152 -16.13 1.70 -1.84
C ASP A 152 -15.37 3.04 -1.84
N LEU A 153 -14.03 3.02 -1.92
CA LEU A 153 -13.21 4.22 -2.06
C LEU A 153 -13.52 4.99 -3.36
N GLU A 154 -13.75 4.28 -4.47
CA GLU A 154 -14.18 4.89 -5.73
C GLU A 154 -15.59 5.48 -5.61
N GLN A 155 -16.55 4.74 -5.04
CA GLN A 155 -17.92 5.21 -4.82
C GLN A 155 -17.98 6.46 -3.93
N ARG A 156 -17.09 6.55 -2.94
CA ARG A 156 -16.93 7.74 -2.09
C ARG A 156 -16.19 8.88 -2.77
N GLY A 157 -15.80 8.72 -4.03
CA GLY A 157 -15.26 9.79 -4.86
C GLY A 157 -13.76 10.05 -4.69
N LEU A 158 -13.00 9.17 -4.00
CA LEU A 158 -11.57 9.41 -3.75
C LEU A 158 -10.80 9.65 -5.05
N LEU A 159 -11.01 8.82 -6.08
CA LEU A 159 -10.32 8.97 -7.36
C LEU A 159 -10.73 10.24 -8.11
N GLN A 160 -12.01 10.61 -8.05
CA GLN A 160 -12.49 11.84 -8.68
C GLN A 160 -11.91 13.07 -8.00
N PHE A 161 -11.86 13.05 -6.67
CA PHE A 161 -11.25 14.09 -5.85
C PHE A 161 -9.75 14.25 -6.15
N LEU A 162 -8.98 13.15 -6.10
CA LEU A 162 -7.54 13.16 -6.42
C LEU A 162 -7.25 13.63 -7.86
N SER A 163 -8.20 13.46 -8.78
CA SER A 163 -8.09 13.91 -10.18
C SER A 163 -8.48 15.37 -10.39
N SER A 164 -9.35 15.92 -9.54
CA SER A 164 -9.98 17.24 -9.73
C SER A 164 -8.99 18.40 -9.62
N GLY A 165 -7.93 18.25 -8.81
CA GLY A 165 -6.96 19.32 -8.54
C GLY A 165 -7.53 20.48 -7.72
N GLU A 166 -8.83 20.47 -7.41
CA GLU A 166 -9.51 21.43 -6.56
C GLU A 166 -9.19 21.14 -5.09
N ARG A 167 -8.33 21.97 -4.48
CA ARG A 167 -7.91 21.85 -3.08
C ARG A 167 -9.03 22.09 -2.06
N GLU A 168 -10.16 22.63 -2.50
CA GLU A 168 -11.20 23.22 -1.65
C GLU A 168 -12.28 22.23 -1.19
N GLU A 169 -12.28 20.98 -1.71
CA GLU A 169 -13.26 19.95 -1.34
C GLU A 169 -12.78 19.02 -0.20
N ILE A 170 -11.68 19.34 0.48
CA ILE A 170 -11.35 18.61 1.71
C ILE A 170 -12.23 19.21 2.82
N GLY A 171 -13.31 18.51 3.15
CA GLY A 171 -14.24 18.83 4.25
C GLY A 171 -13.63 18.81 5.66
N PHE A 172 -12.40 19.28 5.84
CA PHE A 172 -11.90 19.75 7.12
C PHE A 172 -12.03 21.27 7.14
N THR A 173 -13.19 21.77 7.59
CA THR A 173 -13.25 23.13 8.16
C THR A 173 -12.37 23.14 9.40
N LEU A 174 -11.08 23.45 9.22
CA LEU A 174 -10.15 23.70 10.32
C LEU A 174 -10.53 25.04 10.98
N ALA A 175 -11.48 24.97 11.90
CA ALA A 175 -11.63 26.00 12.92
C ALA A 175 -10.51 25.80 13.94
N TRP A 176 -9.56 26.74 13.97
CA TRP A 176 -8.59 26.89 15.06
C TRP A 176 -9.25 27.58 16.26
#